data_AF-A0A8T3BRY0-F1
#
_entry.id   AF-A0A8T3BRY0-F1
#
_cell.length_a   1.000
_cell.length_b   1.000
_cell.length_c   1.000
_cell.angle_alpha   90.00
_cell.angle_beta   90.00
_cell.angle_gamma   90.00
#
_symmetry.space_group_name_H-M   'P 1'
#
loop_
_entity.id
_entity.type
_entity.pdbx_description
1 polymer ?
#
loop_
_entity_poly.entity_id
_entity_poly.type
_entity_poly.pdbx_seq_one_letter_code
_entity_poly.pdbx_strand_id
1 'polypeptide(L)'
;MMAASFASCVESTGAMVAASRLSSSTFVPPSVFSRGVGWQGVGILLGGMFGTANGSAASIENVGLLGLTRVGRRKAVELWAFFMIFFSTLGKFGSLISSIPLPLAAALSCVLFGYVGAYCLK
;
A
#
# COMPACT_ATOMS: atom_id res chain seq x y z
N MET A 1 8.95 18.39 0.23
CA MET A 1 8.44 17.09 0.75
C MET A 1 7.14 17.21 1.53
N MET A 2 6.86 18.28 2.30
CA MET A 2 5.59 18.41 3.05
C MET A 2 4.31 18.23 2.20
N ALA A 3 4.26 18.81 1.00
CA ALA A 3 3.10 18.65 0.12
C ALA A 3 2.87 17.20 -0.31
N ALA A 4 3.94 16.45 -0.58
CA ALA A 4 3.86 15.03 -0.91
C ALA A 4 3.40 14.19 0.28
N SER A 5 3.89 14.49 1.49
CA SER A 5 3.45 13.82 2.72
C SER A 5 1.95 14.05 2.98
N PHE A 6 1.46 15.28 2.76
CA PHE A 6 0.04 15.59 2.89
C PHE A 6 -0.80 14.84 1.84
N ALA A 7 -0.35 14.81 0.58
CA ALA A 7 -1.00 14.03 -0.46
C ALA A 7 -1.04 12.53 -0.11
N SER A 8 0.05 11.95 0.40
CA SER A 8 0.09 10.54 0.84
C SER A 8 -0.87 10.25 2.01
N CYS A 9 -1.06 11.20 2.94
CA CYS A 9 -2.04 11.04 4.02
C CYS A 9 -3.48 11.01 3.47
N VAL A 10 -3.81 11.90 2.53
CA VAL A 10 -5.12 11.94 1.87
C VAL A 10 -5.37 10.67 1.07
N GLU A 11 -4.39 10.26 0.26
CA GLU A 11 -4.44 9.02 -0.52
C GLU A 11 -4.62 7.80 0.39
N SER A 12 -3.87 7.71 1.48
CA SER A 12 -3.95 6.56 2.39
C SER A 12 -5.27 6.48 3.13
N THR A 13 -5.87 7.63 3.47
CA THR A 13 -7.22 7.69 4.03
C THR A 13 -8.24 7.18 3.00
N GLY A 14 -8.13 7.61 1.74
CA GLY A 14 -8.97 7.12 0.63
C GLY A 14 -8.80 5.61 0.41
N ALA A 15 -7.57 5.10 0.46
CA ALA A 15 -7.28 3.68 0.32
C ALA A 15 -7.91 2.83 1.44
N MET A 16 -7.89 3.31 2.69
CA MET A 16 -8.57 2.64 3.82
C MET A 16 -10.09 2.60 3.62
N VAL A 17 -10.71 3.69 3.15
CA VAL A 17 -12.14 3.72 2.80
C VAL A 17 -12.43 2.72 1.68
N ALA A 18 -11.65 2.73 0.59
CA ALA A 18 -11.82 1.81 -0.53
C ALA A 18 -11.66 0.34 -0.11
N ALA A 19 -10.66 0.03 0.73
CA ALA A 19 -10.44 -1.32 1.25
C ALA A 19 -11.61 -1.79 2.13
N SER A 20 -12.21 -0.91 2.93
CA SER A 20 -13.38 -1.24 3.75
C SER A 20 -14.60 -1.60 2.89
N ARG A 21 -14.81 -0.85 1.79
CA ARG A 21 -15.88 -1.12 0.82
C ARG A 21 -15.65 -2.42 0.05
N LEU A 22 -14.43 -2.65 -0.42
CA LEU A 22 -14.07 -3.84 -1.20
C LEU A 22 -14.05 -5.13 -0.38
N SER A 23 -13.78 -5.04 0.93
CA SER A 23 -13.84 -6.18 1.85
C SER A 23 -15.23 -6.43 2.44
N SER A 24 -16.24 -5.62 2.07
CA SER A 24 -17.59 -5.64 2.65
C SER A 24 -17.58 -5.59 4.19
N SER A 25 -16.59 -4.92 4.78
CA SER A 25 -16.45 -4.81 6.22
C SER A 25 -17.23 -3.61 6.76
N THR A 26 -17.52 -3.61 8.06
CA THR A 26 -18.16 -2.48 8.74
C THR A 26 -17.34 -1.20 8.52
N PHE A 27 -18.04 -0.08 8.35
CA PHE A 27 -17.40 1.22 8.15
C PHE A 27 -16.36 1.50 9.24
N VAL A 28 -15.18 1.94 8.82
CA VAL A 28 -14.01 2.12 9.70
C VAL A 28 -14.27 3.33 10.62
N PRO A 29 -14.20 3.16 11.95
CA PRO A 29 -14.41 4.29 12.86
C PRO A 29 -13.24 5.30 12.77
N PRO A 30 -13.49 6.59 13.06
CA PRO A 30 -12.49 7.67 12.93
C PRO A 30 -11.23 7.45 13.77
N SER A 31 -11.35 6.73 14.90
CA SER A 31 -10.20 6.35 15.73
C SER A 31 -9.22 5.40 15.03
N VAL A 32 -9.71 4.57 14.10
CA VAL A 32 -8.86 3.63 13.34
C VAL A 32 -8.12 4.36 12.21
N PHE A 33 -8.74 5.37 11.58
CA PHE A 33 -8.05 6.23 10.61
C PHE A 33 -6.87 6.97 11.24
N SER A 34 -7.08 7.61 12.39
CA SER A 34 -6.01 8.32 13.10
C SER A 34 -4.87 7.38 13.50
N ARG A 35 -5.18 6.18 14.00
CA ARG A 35 -4.17 5.16 14.32
C ARG A 35 -3.44 4.66 13.08
N GLY A 36 -4.15 4.46 11.97
CA GLY A 36 -3.57 4.00 10.71
C GLY A 36 -2.59 5.02 10.11
N VAL A 37 -3.00 6.30 10.03
CA VAL A 37 -2.12 7.39 9.55
C VAL A 37 -0.95 7.61 10.52
N GLY A 38 -1.19 7.51 11.83
CA GLY A 38 -0.12 7.57 12.83
C GLY A 38 0.93 6.47 12.62
N TRP A 39 0.50 5.23 12.37
CA TRP A 39 1.42 4.11 12.11
C TRP A 39 2.17 4.24 10.78
N GLN A 40 1.52 4.81 9.76
CA GLN A 40 2.19 5.17 8.51
C GLN A 40 3.30 6.20 8.74
N GLY A 41 3.04 7.25 9.53
CA GLY A 41 4.06 8.25 9.88
C GLY A 41 5.27 7.63 10.59
N VAL A 42 5.04 6.73 11.55
CA VAL A 42 6.12 5.98 12.23
C VAL A 42 6.92 5.13 11.23
N GLY A 43 6.24 4.45 10.30
CA GLY A 43 6.90 3.68 9.25
C GLY A 43 7.77 4.54 8.32
N ILE A 44 7.29 5.72 7.93
CA ILE A 44 8.05 6.67 7.10
C ILE A 44 9.28 7.18 7.86
N LEU A 45 9.15 7.50 9.15
CA LEU A 45 10.28 7.93 9.98
C LEU A 45 11.35 6.85 10.08
N LEU A 46 10.95 5.60 10.35
CA LEU A 46 11.87 4.47 10.40
C LEU A 46 12.53 4.23 9.04
N GLY A 47 11.76 4.26 7.95
CA GLY A 47 12.32 4.17 6.60
C GLY A 47 13.36 5.26 6.32
N GLY A 48 13.05 6.51 6.66
CA GLY A 48 13.98 7.63 6.51
C GLY A 48 15.27 7.44 7.30
N MET A 49 15.19 6.91 8.53
CA MET A 49 16.37 6.57 9.34
C MET A 49 17.24 5.47 8.71
N PHE A 50 16.62 4.47 8.08
CA PHE A 50 17.31 3.39 7.37
C PHE A 50 17.67 3.72 5.91
N GLY A 51 17.50 4.99 5.49
CA GLY A 51 17.98 5.50 4.20
C GLY A 51 16.97 5.44 3.04
N THR A 52 15.68 5.22 3.31
CA THR A 52 14.65 5.32 2.26
C THR A 52 14.39 6.80 1.93
N ALA A 53 14.70 7.22 0.70
CA ALA A 53 14.51 8.61 0.27
C ALA A 53 13.05 8.98 -0.06
N ASN A 54 12.16 7.99 -0.14
CA ASN A 54 10.77 8.17 -0.57
C ASN A 54 9.79 7.93 0.59
N GLY A 55 8.74 8.74 0.69
CA GLY A 55 7.65 8.53 1.63
C GLY A 55 6.78 7.33 1.26
N SER A 56 6.40 6.51 2.24
CA SER A 56 5.50 5.37 2.05
C SER A 56 4.03 5.77 2.15
N ALA A 57 3.23 5.42 1.16
CA ALA A 57 1.78 5.57 1.16
C ALA A 57 1.08 4.20 1.24
N ALA A 58 -0.22 4.17 1.53
CA ALA A 58 -0.98 2.93 1.46
C ALA A 58 -1.12 2.51 -0.02
N SER A 59 -0.70 1.30 -0.33
CA SER A 59 -0.67 0.77 -1.70
C SER A 59 -2.09 0.55 -2.24
N ILE A 60 -2.51 1.37 -3.20
CA ILE A 60 -3.80 1.21 -3.91
C ILE A 60 -3.84 -0.10 -4.70
N GLU A 61 -2.69 -0.57 -5.19
CA GLU A 61 -2.57 -1.85 -5.88
C GLU A 61 -3.01 -3.03 -5.02
N ASN A 62 -2.60 -3.06 -3.74
CA ASN A 62 -3.02 -4.12 -2.82
C ASN A 62 -4.50 -4.00 -2.44
N VAL A 63 -5.06 -2.77 -2.43
CA VAL A 63 -6.50 -2.55 -2.23
C VAL A 63 -7.30 -3.06 -3.43
N GLY A 64 -6.82 -2.81 -4.66
CA GLY A 64 -7.41 -3.37 -5.88
C GLY A 64 -7.34 -4.90 -5.89
N LEU A 65 -6.18 -5.46 -5.51
CA LEU A 65 -5.98 -6.90 -5.40
C LEU A 65 -6.89 -7.53 -4.34
N LEU A 66 -7.13 -6.84 -3.22
CA LEU A 66 -8.11 -7.25 -2.22
C LEU A 66 -9.53 -7.35 -2.82
N GLY A 67 -9.93 -6.39 -3.66
CA GLY A 67 -11.21 -6.43 -4.38
C GLY A 67 -11.32 -7.59 -5.37
N LEU A 68 -10.23 -7.93 -6.06
CA LEU A 68 -10.17 -9.04 -7.02
C LEU A 68 -10.14 -10.41 -6.35
N THR A 69 -9.30 -10.58 -5.34
CA THR A 69 -9.07 -11.88 -4.67
C THR A 69 -10.08 -12.17 -3.56
N ARG A 70 -10.75 -11.14 -3.02
CA ARG A 70 -11.64 -11.21 -1.86
C ARG A 70 -10.98 -11.78 -0.60
N VAL A 71 -9.65 -11.74 -0.50
CA VAL A 71 -8.91 -12.25 0.67
C VAL A 71 -8.50 -11.10 1.59
N GLY A 72 -9.39 -10.71 2.50
CA GLY A 72 -9.17 -9.64 3.49
C GLY A 72 -8.50 -10.08 4.80
N ARG A 73 -7.66 -11.12 4.78
CA ARG A 73 -7.15 -11.75 6.01
C ARG A 73 -5.84 -11.10 6.49
N ARG A 74 -5.81 -10.62 7.74
CA ARG A 74 -4.61 -10.01 8.38
C ARG A 74 -3.36 -10.89 8.32
N LYS A 75 -3.53 -12.21 8.49
CA LYS A 75 -2.44 -13.19 8.42
C LYS A 75 -1.77 -13.27 7.05
N ALA A 76 -2.48 -12.95 5.97
CA ALA A 76 -1.85 -12.86 4.66
C ALA A 76 -0.84 -11.71 4.64
N VAL A 77 -1.25 -10.52 5.10
CA VAL A 77 -0.38 -9.33 5.15
C VAL A 77 0.84 -9.55 6.06
N GLU A 78 0.66 -10.18 7.23
CA GLU A 78 1.76 -10.52 8.14
C GLU A 78 2.77 -11.49 7.49
N LEU A 79 2.28 -12.53 6.80
CA LEU A 79 3.13 -13.49 6.09
C LEU A 79 3.92 -12.81 4.95
N TRP A 80 3.26 -11.94 4.19
CA TRP A 80 3.90 -11.16 3.12
C TRP A 80 4.97 -10.20 3.66
N ALA A 81 4.71 -9.54 4.80
CA ALA A 81 5.69 -8.67 5.43
C ALA A 81 6.95 -9.44 5.87
N PHE A 82 6.78 -10.62 6.46
CA PHE A 82 7.90 -11.50 6.80
C PHE A 82 8.69 -11.94 5.55
N PHE A 83 7.97 -12.30 4.48
CA PHE A 83 8.58 -12.66 3.21
C PHE A 83 9.39 -11.50 2.59
N MET A 84 8.88 -10.27 2.66
CA MET A 84 9.58 -9.07 2.17
C MET A 84 10.88 -8.82 2.95
N ILE A 85 10.85 -8.94 4.29
CA ILE A 85 12.06 -8.80 5.12
C ILE A 85 13.08 -9.89 4.79
N PHE A 86 12.63 -11.14 4.64
CA PHE A 86 13.49 -12.26 4.31
C PHE A 86 14.17 -12.06 2.93
N PHE A 87 13.38 -11.78 1.89
CA PHE A 87 13.90 -11.56 0.54
C PHE A 87 14.77 -10.30 0.40
N SER A 88 14.56 -9.29 1.26
CA SER A 88 15.41 -8.09 1.26
C SER A 88 16.88 -8.38 1.58
N THR A 89 17.19 -9.47 2.29
CA THR A 89 18.58 -9.85 2.61
C THR A 89 19.28 -10.59 1.45
N LEU A 90 18.52 -11.09 0.47
CA LEU A 90 19.03 -11.83 -0.67
C LEU A 90 19.24 -10.89 -1.87
N GLY A 91 20.39 -10.22 -1.93
CA GLY A 91 20.70 -9.22 -2.98
C GLY A 91 20.56 -9.69 -4.44
N LYS A 92 20.68 -11.01 -4.69
CA LYS A 92 20.44 -11.61 -6.03
C LYS A 92 18.98 -11.48 -6.47
N PHE A 93 18.02 -11.62 -5.56
CA PHE A 93 16.60 -11.40 -5.88
C PHE A 93 16.31 -9.93 -6.13
N GLY A 94 16.98 -9.02 -5.42
CA GLY A 94 16.92 -7.59 -5.70
C GLY A 94 17.35 -7.24 -7.13
N SER A 95 18.43 -7.87 -7.62
CA SER A 95 18.90 -7.67 -9.01
C SER A 95 17.91 -8.18 -10.06
N LEU A 96 17.22 -9.29 -9.79
CA LEU A 96 16.19 -9.83 -10.69
C LEU A 96 14.98 -8.90 -10.76
N ILE A 97 14.53 -8.39 -9.61
CA ILE A 97 13.41 -7.43 -9.55
C ILE A 97 13.77 -6.13 -10.25
N SER A 98 15.02 -5.65 -10.11
CA SER A 98 15.50 -4.47 -10.83
C SER A 98 15.64 -4.66 -12.35
N SER A 99 15.65 -5.91 -12.83
CA SER A 99 15.68 -6.20 -14.27
C SER A 99 14.29 -6.07 -14.92
N ILE A 100 13.23 -5.93 -14.12
CA ILE A 100 11.87 -5.74 -14.63
C ILE A 100 11.76 -4.32 -15.21
N PRO A 101 11.29 -4.16 -16.45
CA PRO A 101 11.18 -2.85 -17.08
C PRO A 101 10.12 -1.99 -16.37
N LEU A 102 10.47 -0.73 -16.08
CA LEU A 102 9.56 0.24 -15.44
C LEU A 102 8.19 0.37 -16.13
N PRO A 103 8.08 0.30 -17.48
CA PRO A 103 6.78 0.31 -18.15
C PRO A 103 5.82 -0.80 -17.70
N LEU A 104 6.32 -1.98 -17.33
CA LEU A 104 5.46 -3.07 -16.85
C LEU A 104 4.86 -2.74 -15.48
N ALA A 105 5.69 -2.24 -14.57
CA ALA A 105 5.24 -1.82 -13.24
C ALA A 105 4.21 -0.69 -13.35
N ALA A 106 4.47 0.32 -14.18
CA ALA A 106 3.53 1.42 -14.41
C ALA A 106 2.20 0.98 -15.02
N ALA A 107 2.22 0.02 -15.95
CA ALA A 107 1.01 -0.52 -16.56
C ALA A 107 0.12 -1.24 -15.53
N LEU A 108 0.73 -2.04 -14.64
CA LEU A 108 0.00 -2.72 -13.55
C LEU A 108 -0.62 -1.72 -12.59
N SER A 109 0.13 -0.70 -12.17
CA SER A 109 -0.40 0.34 -11.28
C SER A 109 -1.56 1.10 -11.94
N CYS A 110 -1.48 1.41 -13.24
CA CYS A 110 -2.54 2.10 -13.97
C CYS A 110 -3.86 1.30 -13.99
N VAL A 111 -3.78 -0.01 -14.25
CA VAL A 111 -4.96 -0.89 -14.27
C VAL A 111 -5.59 -1.01 -12.88
N LEU A 112 -4.77 -1.21 -11.84
CA LEU A 112 -5.27 -1.37 -10.47
C LEU A 112 -5.83 -0.06 -9.90
N PHE A 113 -5.20 1.08 -10.19
CA PHE A 113 -5.76 2.39 -9.86
C PHE A 113 -7.10 2.62 -10.57
N GLY A 114 -7.19 2.29 -11.85
CA GLY A 114 -8.44 2.37 -12.62
C GLY A 114 -9.55 1.49 -12.01
N TYR A 115 -9.21 0.27 -11.58
CA TYR A 115 -10.15 -0.65 -10.93
C TYR A 115 -10.67 -0.10 -9.59
N VAL A 116 -9.78 0.39 -8.72
CA VAL A 116 -10.18 0.98 -7.43
C VAL A 116 -10.99 2.27 -7.64
N GLY A 117 -10.58 3.11 -8.59
CA GLY A 117 -11.30 4.33 -8.95
C GLY A 117 -12.72 4.05 -9.46
N ALA A 118 -12.88 3.07 -10.35
CA ALA A 118 -14.19 2.66 -10.86
C ALA A 118 -15.12 2.12 -9.77
N TYR A 119 -14.58 1.44 -8.76
CA TYR A 119 -15.35 0.98 -7.60
C TYR A 119 -15.69 2.10 -6.62
N CYS A 120 -14.85 3.13 -6.51
CA CYS A 120 -15.09 4.24 -5.58
C CYS A 120 -16.05 5.30 -6.14
N LEU A 121 -16.19 5.40 -7.46
CA LEU A 121 -17.17 6.26 -8.14
C LEU A 121 -18.61 5.69 -8.14
N LYS A 122 -18.77 4.40 -7.82
CA LYS A 122 -20.08 3.76 -7.61
C LYS A 122 -20.48 3.81 -6.13
#